data_AF-A0A6C0CEY1-F1
#
_entry.id   AF-A0A6C0CEY1-F1
#
_cell.length_a   1.000
_cell.length_b   1.000
_cell.length_c   1.000
_cell.angle_alpha   90.00
_cell.angle_beta   90.00
_cell.angle_gamma   90.00
#
_symmetry.space_group_name_H-M   'P 1'
#
loop_
_entity.id
_entity.type
_entity.pdbx_description
1 polymer ?
#
loop_
_entity_poly.entity_id
_entity_poly.type
_entity_poly.pdbx_seq_one_letter_code
_entity_poly.pdbx_strand_id
1 'polypeptide(L)'
;MANLINLKDYITDDVNIIEVFFCPAASASNAASADPETPTINVNITKDIEAVVEKKYKKYKEEKYKSYHYKDKVYTYELSNDNQLVSSKIMMKSNYVAGAGAAAVFILSYKIDKFPQYIFPCSNDIDNITTYSIKEFKINNRISLMLRSDYSNSKEVAKSFYIEYRHSPNVEIDKINEYVNNLVATYINC
;
A
#
# COMPACT_ATOMS: atom_id res chain seq x y z
N MET A 1 -17.93 17.33 7.46
CA MET A 1 -16.80 17.53 6.52
C MET A 1 -17.07 16.66 5.30
N ALA A 2 -16.81 17.13 4.08
CA ALA A 2 -16.95 16.28 2.91
C ALA A 2 -15.94 15.12 3.02
N ASN A 3 -16.41 13.88 2.88
CA ASN A 3 -15.52 12.72 2.82
C ASN A 3 -14.67 12.86 1.56
N LEU A 4 -13.34 12.88 1.72
CA LEU A 4 -12.42 12.91 0.58
C LEU A 4 -12.47 11.59 -0.20
N ILE A 5 -12.79 10.49 0.49
CA ILE A 5 -12.82 9.14 -0.06
C ILE A 5 -14.15 8.46 0.26
N ASN A 6 -14.70 7.75 -0.73
CA ASN A 6 -15.81 6.83 -0.54
C ASN A 6 -15.36 5.39 -0.86
N LEU A 7 -15.05 4.60 0.17
CA LEU A 7 -14.53 3.23 0.03
C LEU A 7 -15.49 2.30 -0.71
N LYS A 8 -16.80 2.54 -0.68
CA LYS A 8 -17.79 1.72 -1.40
C LYS A 8 -17.50 1.69 -2.91
N ASP A 9 -16.94 2.77 -3.46
CA ASP A 9 -16.64 2.87 -4.88
C ASP A 9 -15.49 1.97 -5.31
N TYR A 10 -14.75 1.40 -4.35
CA TYR A 10 -13.57 0.57 -4.57
C TYR A 10 -13.78 -0.90 -4.18
N ILE A 11 -14.97 -1.23 -3.66
CA ILE A 11 -15.34 -2.57 -3.24
C ILE A 11 -16.19 -3.20 -4.35
N THR A 12 -15.69 -4.31 -4.89
CA THR A 12 -16.46 -5.27 -5.68
C THR A 12 -16.43 -6.62 -4.96
N ASP A 13 -17.21 -7.60 -5.41
CA ASP A 13 -17.36 -8.90 -4.72
C ASP A 13 -16.02 -9.62 -4.42
N ASP A 14 -15.02 -9.41 -5.27
CA ASP A 14 -13.70 -10.02 -5.18
C ASP A 14 -12.64 -9.19 -4.42
N VAL A 15 -12.92 -7.93 -4.08
CA VAL A 15 -11.92 -7.05 -3.44
C VAL A 15 -11.77 -7.44 -1.97
N ASN A 16 -10.54 -7.67 -1.53
CA ASN A 16 -10.24 -7.98 -0.13
C ASN A 16 -9.20 -7.03 0.51
N ILE A 17 -8.56 -6.19 -0.29
CA ILE A 17 -7.60 -5.17 0.17
C ILE A 17 -7.86 -3.84 -0.54
N ILE A 18 -7.81 -2.75 0.22
CA ILE A 18 -7.71 -1.38 -0.30
C ILE A 18 -6.50 -0.71 0.34
N GLU A 19 -5.65 -0.12 -0.49
CA GLU A 19 -4.48 0.65 -0.06
C GLU A 19 -4.66 2.13 -0.43
N VAL A 20 -4.47 3.02 0.54
CA VAL A 20 -4.55 4.47 0.34
C VAL A 20 -3.17 5.07 0.58
N PHE A 21 -2.46 5.37 -0.51
CA PHE A 21 -1.12 5.95 -0.51
C PHE A 21 -1.15 7.46 -0.38
N PHE A 22 -0.28 8.02 0.45
CA PHE A 22 -0.09 9.45 0.56
C PHE A 22 0.95 9.92 -0.46
N CYS A 23 0.57 10.88 -1.30
CA CYS A 23 1.42 11.42 -2.36
C CYS A 23 1.94 12.81 -1.97
N PRO A 24 3.24 13.10 -2.19
CA PRO A 24 3.78 14.43 -1.98
C PRO A 24 3.17 15.42 -2.97
N ALA A 25 3.27 16.70 -2.61
CA ALA A 25 2.50 17.72 -3.30
C ALA A 25 2.85 17.93 -4.78
N ALA A 26 4.12 17.78 -5.12
CA ALA A 26 4.59 17.87 -6.50
C ALA A 26 4.08 16.73 -7.40
N SER A 27 3.58 15.63 -6.83
CA SER A 27 2.95 14.56 -7.61
C SER A 27 1.59 14.98 -8.19
N ALA A 28 0.93 15.99 -7.61
CA ALA A 28 -0.33 16.53 -8.12
C ALA A 28 -0.17 17.31 -9.43
N SER A 29 1.00 17.92 -9.65
CA SER A 29 1.34 18.58 -10.92
C SER A 29 1.89 17.63 -11.99
N ASN A 30 2.35 16.44 -11.61
CA ASN A 30 2.99 15.50 -12.54
C ASN A 30 2.01 14.56 -13.26
N ALA A 31 0.71 14.62 -12.94
CA ALA A 31 -0.33 14.06 -13.82
C ALA A 31 -0.31 14.70 -15.23
N ALA A 32 0.41 15.80 -15.42
CA ALA A 32 0.54 16.53 -16.68
C ALA A 32 1.96 16.53 -17.29
N SER A 33 2.96 15.85 -16.72
CA SER A 33 4.34 15.94 -17.26
C SER A 33 5.22 14.72 -16.99
N ALA A 34 5.08 13.71 -17.86
CA ALA A 34 6.16 12.87 -18.40
C ALA A 34 5.48 11.73 -19.19
N ASP A 35 5.36 11.90 -20.51
CA ASP A 35 4.77 10.94 -21.45
C ASP A 35 3.24 10.72 -21.33
N PRO A 36 2.41 11.16 -22.29
CA PRO A 36 0.95 10.96 -22.26
C PRO A 36 0.52 9.48 -22.31
N GLU A 37 1.43 8.54 -22.57
CA GLU A 37 1.12 7.10 -22.62
C GLU A 37 1.24 6.38 -21.27
N THR A 38 1.96 6.92 -20.27
CA THR A 38 2.09 6.29 -18.95
C THR A 38 2.10 7.33 -17.81
N PRO A 39 0.94 7.71 -17.24
CA PRO A 39 0.92 8.61 -16.08
C PRO A 39 1.62 7.95 -14.89
N THR A 40 2.80 8.47 -14.52
CA THR A 40 3.56 7.97 -13.36
C THR A 40 3.08 8.65 -12.08
N ILE A 41 2.66 7.87 -11.09
CA ILE A 41 2.26 8.38 -9.77
C ILE A 41 3.39 8.15 -8.78
N ASN A 42 3.99 9.24 -8.30
CA ASN A 42 5.02 9.17 -7.27
C ASN A 42 4.38 9.14 -5.88
N VAL A 43 4.54 7.99 -5.19
CA VAL A 43 4.10 7.73 -3.82
C VAL A 43 5.25 7.79 -2.80
N ASN A 44 6.43 8.24 -3.23
CA ASN A 44 7.60 8.34 -2.36
C ASN A 44 7.42 9.47 -1.34
N ILE A 45 7.61 9.16 -0.07
CA ILE A 45 7.53 10.13 1.03
C ILE A 45 8.93 10.68 1.34
N THR A 46 9.05 12.01 1.39
CA THR A 46 10.33 12.70 1.66
C THR A 46 10.38 13.40 3.02
N LYS A 47 9.25 13.55 3.70
CA LYS A 47 9.16 14.11 5.06
C LYS A 47 9.27 12.99 6.11
N ASP A 48 9.73 13.32 7.32
CA ASP A 48 9.83 12.41 8.47
C ASP A 48 8.45 12.02 9.08
N ILE A 49 7.50 11.62 8.22
CA ILE A 49 6.21 11.04 8.61
C ILE A 49 6.41 9.80 9.50
N GLU A 50 7.51 9.07 9.32
CA GLU A 50 7.91 7.97 10.19
C GLU A 50 8.00 8.42 11.66
N ALA A 51 8.72 9.51 11.93
CA ALA A 51 8.85 10.03 13.30
C ALA A 51 7.49 10.47 13.87
N VAL A 52 6.61 11.04 13.04
CA VAL A 52 5.25 11.43 13.44
C VAL A 52 4.41 10.20 13.82
N VAL A 53 4.47 9.16 13.00
CA VAL A 53 3.71 7.92 13.21
C VAL A 53 4.25 7.16 14.42
N GLU A 54 5.57 6.99 14.54
CA GLU A 54 6.21 6.29 15.68
C GLU A 54 5.97 7.01 17.00
N LYS A 55 5.96 8.35 17.02
CA LYS A 55 5.63 9.13 18.22
C LYS A 55 4.19 8.89 18.68
N LYS A 56 3.25 8.72 17.74
CA LYS A 56 1.83 8.48 18.04
C LYS A 56 1.56 7.01 18.37
N TYR A 57 2.19 6.08 17.66
CA TYR A 57 2.00 4.64 17.78
C TYR A 57 3.29 3.96 18.28
N LYS A 58 3.38 3.82 19.61
CA LYS A 58 4.57 3.29 20.28
C LYS A 58 4.87 1.81 20.02
N LYS A 59 3.93 1.06 19.46
CA LYS A 59 4.08 -0.37 19.16
C LYS A 59 3.83 -0.59 17.68
N TYR A 60 4.80 -1.21 17.03
CA TYR A 60 4.71 -1.64 15.64
C TYR A 60 5.40 -2.99 15.47
N LYS A 61 5.06 -3.66 14.38
CA LYS A 61 5.71 -4.88 13.92
C LYS A 61 6.57 -4.52 12.72
N GLU A 62 7.86 -4.85 12.76
CA GLU A 62 8.76 -4.64 11.62
C GLU A 62 9.19 -5.98 11.05
N GLU A 63 8.99 -6.16 9.75
CA GLU A 63 9.33 -7.38 9.03
C GLU A 63 10.09 -7.04 7.75
N LYS A 64 11.01 -7.94 7.38
CA LYS A 64 11.83 -7.81 6.18
C LYS A 64 11.45 -8.92 5.21
N TYR A 65 11.32 -8.56 3.96
CA TYR A 65 10.82 -9.43 2.91
C TYR A 65 11.75 -9.43 1.71
N LYS A 66 11.80 -10.59 1.06
CA LYS A 66 12.32 -10.72 -0.30
C LYS A 66 11.26 -11.41 -1.14
N SER A 67 10.89 -10.79 -2.26
CA SER A 67 9.86 -11.31 -3.15
C SER A 67 10.38 -11.52 -4.55
N TYR A 68 9.91 -12.61 -5.16
CA TYR A 68 10.20 -13.02 -6.54
C TYR A 68 8.89 -12.98 -7.32
N HIS A 69 8.89 -12.24 -8.42
CA HIS A 69 7.70 -12.03 -9.25
C HIS A 69 7.80 -12.89 -10.50
N TYR A 70 6.73 -13.62 -10.80
CA TYR A 70 6.58 -14.41 -12.02
C TYR A 70 5.14 -14.30 -12.51
N LYS A 71 4.94 -13.59 -13.62
CA LYS A 71 3.64 -13.24 -14.18
C LYS A 71 2.76 -12.56 -13.12
N ASP A 72 1.63 -13.19 -12.79
CA ASP A 72 0.65 -12.72 -11.81
C ASP A 72 0.95 -13.16 -10.37
N LYS A 73 2.00 -13.97 -10.16
CA LYS A 73 2.31 -14.58 -8.86
C LYS A 73 3.55 -13.97 -8.25
N VAL A 74 3.53 -13.93 -6.93
CA VAL A 74 4.61 -13.42 -6.10
C VAL A 74 4.92 -14.46 -5.03
N TYR A 75 6.16 -14.95 -5.04
CA TYR A 75 6.73 -15.72 -3.94
C TYR A 75 7.38 -14.76 -2.96
N THR A 76 6.93 -14.73 -1.71
CA THR A 76 7.47 -13.85 -0.69
C THR A 76 8.06 -14.66 0.44
N TYR A 77 9.32 -14.37 0.75
CA TYR A 77 10.06 -14.90 1.88
C TYR A 77 10.16 -13.84 2.97
N GLU A 78 9.72 -14.15 4.16
CA GLU A 78 9.89 -13.32 5.35
C GLU A 78 11.23 -13.66 6.02
N LEU A 79 12.16 -12.70 5.98
CA LEU A 79 13.55 -12.88 6.41
C LEU A 79 13.69 -12.99 7.94
N SER A 80 12.68 -12.58 8.70
CA SER A 80 12.69 -12.60 10.17
C SER A 80 12.38 -13.98 10.77
N ASN A 81 11.62 -14.82 10.08
CA ASN A 81 11.08 -16.06 10.66
C ASN A 81 11.02 -17.24 9.67
N ASP A 82 11.62 -17.11 8.48
CA ASP A 82 11.62 -18.15 7.43
C ASP A 82 10.19 -18.56 6.98
N ASN A 83 9.23 -17.65 7.15
CA ASN A 83 7.89 -17.87 6.64
C ASN A 83 7.86 -17.60 5.13
N GLN A 84 7.11 -18.43 4.42
CA GLN A 84 7.07 -18.43 2.95
C GLN A 84 5.63 -18.47 2.48
N LEU A 85 5.27 -17.56 1.57
CA LEU A 85 3.92 -17.47 1.03
C LEU A 85 3.93 -17.19 -0.47
N VAL A 86 2.94 -17.74 -1.16
CA VAL A 86 2.68 -17.44 -2.57
C VAL A 86 1.34 -16.73 -2.66
N SER A 87 1.33 -15.62 -3.38
CA SER A 87 0.11 -14.85 -3.59
C SER A 87 0.05 -14.26 -4.99
N SER A 88 -1.16 -13.96 -5.47
CA SER A 88 -1.37 -13.04 -6.58
C SER A 88 -2.01 -11.77 -6.03
N LYS A 89 -1.64 -10.62 -6.60
CA LYS A 89 -2.22 -9.31 -6.25
C LYS A 89 -2.75 -8.68 -7.53
N ILE A 90 -4.05 -8.85 -7.77
CA ILE A 90 -4.73 -8.37 -8.98
C ILE A 90 -5.38 -7.02 -8.65
N MET A 91 -4.97 -5.96 -9.34
CA MET A 91 -5.57 -4.64 -9.20
C MET A 91 -6.97 -4.63 -9.83
N MET A 92 -7.97 -4.26 -9.05
CA MET A 92 -9.37 -4.20 -9.49
C MET A 92 -9.76 -2.77 -9.89
N LYS A 93 -9.33 -1.79 -9.11
CA LYS A 93 -9.59 -0.37 -9.38
C LYS A 93 -8.46 0.48 -8.84
N SER A 94 -8.21 1.60 -9.50
CA SER A 94 -7.30 2.65 -9.04
C SER A 94 -7.95 4.01 -9.21
N ASN A 95 -7.61 4.96 -8.34
CA ASN A 95 -8.00 6.34 -8.52
C ASN A 95 -7.02 7.29 -7.83
N TYR A 96 -6.79 8.45 -8.43
CA TYR A 96 -6.05 9.54 -7.84
C TYR A 96 -7.03 10.60 -7.34
N VAL A 97 -6.96 10.94 -6.05
CA VAL A 97 -7.83 11.95 -5.44
C VAL A 97 -6.96 13.10 -4.95
N ALA A 98 -7.08 14.23 -5.65
CA ALA A 98 -6.45 15.47 -5.23
C ALA A 98 -7.08 15.94 -3.90
N GLY A 99 -6.23 16.27 -2.92
CA GLY A 99 -6.69 16.89 -1.68
C GLY A 99 -7.02 18.37 -1.87
N ALA A 100 -7.73 18.95 -0.90
CA ALA A 100 -7.84 20.40 -0.79
C ALA A 100 -6.49 20.97 -0.29
N GLY A 101 -5.55 21.20 -1.22
CA GLY A 101 -4.21 21.69 -0.91
C GLY A 101 -3.13 21.07 -1.80
N ALA A 102 -1.90 21.06 -1.29
CA ALA A 102 -0.75 20.59 -2.04
C ALA A 102 -0.70 19.05 -2.10
N ALA A 103 -1.13 18.33 -1.07
CA ALA A 103 -1.03 16.87 -0.97
C ALA A 103 -2.26 16.12 -1.52
N ALA A 104 -2.05 14.88 -1.95
CA ALA A 104 -3.07 14.03 -2.57
C ALA A 104 -2.96 12.58 -2.11
N VAL A 105 -3.99 11.79 -2.40
CA VAL A 105 -4.00 10.35 -2.12
C VAL A 105 -4.17 9.55 -3.39
N PHE A 106 -3.49 8.42 -3.47
CA PHE A 106 -3.66 7.43 -4.53
C PHE A 106 -4.25 6.16 -3.93
N ILE A 107 -5.37 5.72 -4.47
CA ILE A 107 -6.18 4.63 -3.92
C ILE A 107 -6.12 3.46 -4.87
N LEU A 108 -5.83 2.28 -4.33
CA LEU A 108 -5.76 1.03 -5.06
C LEU A 108 -6.63 -0.01 -4.36
N SER A 109 -7.44 -0.73 -5.11
CA SER A 109 -8.16 -1.90 -4.62
C SER A 109 -7.69 -3.16 -5.31
N TYR A 110 -7.60 -4.25 -4.53
CA TYR A 110 -7.01 -5.50 -4.95
C TYR A 110 -7.85 -6.70 -4.54
N LYS A 111 -7.77 -7.72 -5.38
CA LYS A 111 -7.98 -9.11 -4.98
C LYS A 111 -6.61 -9.73 -4.69
N ILE A 112 -6.41 -10.14 -3.44
CA ILE A 112 -5.25 -10.95 -3.05
C ILE A 112 -5.67 -12.40 -2.85
N ASP A 113 -5.16 -13.30 -3.68
CA ASP A 113 -5.34 -14.74 -3.51
C ASP A 113 -4.06 -15.35 -2.94
N LYS A 114 -4.21 -16.33 -2.05
CA LYS A 114 -3.09 -17.08 -1.47
C LYS A 114 -3.07 -18.49 -2.05
N PHE A 115 -1.88 -18.97 -2.38
CA PHE A 115 -1.67 -20.28 -2.98
C PHE A 115 -0.71 -21.13 -2.15
N PRO A 116 -0.78 -22.46 -2.25
CA PRO A 116 0.28 -23.34 -1.81
C PRO A 116 1.62 -23.00 -2.46
N GLN A 117 2.72 -23.17 -1.71
CA GLN A 117 4.06 -22.76 -2.14
C GLN A 117 4.53 -23.46 -3.43
N TYR A 118 4.18 -24.74 -3.60
CA TYR A 118 4.56 -25.54 -4.78
C TYR A 118 3.93 -25.08 -6.09
N ILE A 119 2.94 -24.17 -6.06
CA ILE A 119 2.35 -23.59 -7.28
C ILE A 119 3.30 -22.58 -7.93
N PHE A 120 4.21 -21.99 -7.16
CA PHE A 120 5.19 -21.08 -7.73
C PHE A 120 6.23 -21.89 -8.53
N PRO A 121 6.47 -21.56 -9.81
CA PRO A 121 7.30 -22.38 -10.67
C PRO A 121 8.79 -22.26 -10.29
N CYS A 122 9.48 -23.39 -10.36
CA CYS A 122 10.95 -23.41 -10.38
C CYS A 122 11.42 -22.98 -11.78
N SER A 123 11.52 -21.67 -12.02
CA SER A 123 12.05 -21.11 -13.26
C SER A 123 13.16 -20.10 -13.00
N ASN A 124 14.07 -19.97 -13.98
CA ASN A 124 15.04 -18.88 -14.03
C ASN A 124 14.45 -17.60 -14.62
N ASP A 125 13.23 -17.68 -15.18
CA ASP A 125 12.54 -16.56 -15.83
C ASP A 125 11.84 -15.66 -14.81
N ILE A 126 12.56 -15.21 -13.78
CA ILE A 126 12.02 -14.30 -12.77
C ILE A 126 11.91 -12.90 -13.36
N ASP A 127 10.70 -12.33 -13.35
CA ASP A 127 10.44 -11.01 -13.92
C ASP A 127 11.08 -9.89 -13.08
N ASN A 128 10.98 -10.02 -11.76
CA ASN A 128 11.49 -9.03 -10.83
C ASN A 128 11.81 -9.64 -9.46
N ILE A 129 12.81 -9.07 -8.78
CA ILE A 129 13.17 -9.41 -7.40
C ILE A 129 13.16 -8.13 -6.59
N THR A 130 12.34 -8.10 -5.53
CA THR A 130 12.21 -6.93 -4.65
C THR A 130 12.60 -7.30 -3.24
N THR A 131 13.40 -6.45 -2.59
CA THR A 131 13.71 -6.55 -1.16
C THR A 131 13.17 -5.31 -0.46
N TYR A 132 12.36 -5.52 0.57
CA TYR A 132 11.68 -4.42 1.26
C TYR A 132 11.45 -4.73 2.74
N SER A 133 11.26 -3.70 3.55
CA SER A 133 10.77 -3.82 4.91
C SER A 133 9.41 -3.17 5.04
N ILE A 134 8.60 -3.67 5.97
CA ILE A 134 7.32 -3.08 6.34
C ILE A 134 7.30 -2.89 7.85
N LYS A 135 7.05 -1.65 8.28
CA LYS A 135 6.61 -1.35 9.64
C LYS A 135 5.08 -1.23 9.64
N GLU A 136 4.42 -2.20 10.27
CA GLU A 136 2.98 -2.25 10.45
C GLU A 136 2.60 -1.65 11.81
N PHE A 137 1.85 -0.55 11.78
CA PHE A 137 1.18 0.04 12.94
C PHE A 137 -0.29 -0.37 12.91
N LYS A 138 -0.58 -1.49 13.56
CA LYS A 138 -1.93 -2.06 13.61
C LYS A 138 -2.86 -1.15 14.41
N ILE A 139 -3.88 -0.59 13.76
CA ILE A 139 -4.88 0.25 14.43
C ILE A 139 -6.03 -0.61 14.95
N ASN A 140 -6.53 -1.51 14.11
CA ASN A 140 -7.49 -2.54 14.48
C ASN A 140 -7.27 -3.79 13.61
N ASN A 141 -8.18 -4.76 13.64
CA ASN A 141 -8.02 -5.99 12.86
C ASN A 141 -8.15 -5.81 11.34
N ARG A 142 -8.68 -4.68 10.89
CA ARG A 142 -8.95 -4.38 9.47
C ARG A 142 -8.13 -3.24 8.92
N ILE A 143 -7.67 -2.32 9.76
CA ILE A 143 -6.96 -1.12 9.35
C ILE A 143 -5.57 -1.12 10.00
N SER A 144 -4.57 -0.97 9.16
CA SER A 144 -3.16 -0.82 9.56
C SER A 144 -2.58 0.38 8.82
N LEU A 145 -1.67 1.10 9.48
CA LEU A 145 -0.79 2.04 8.79
C LEU A 145 0.50 1.32 8.44
N MET A 146 0.92 1.46 7.19
CA MET A 146 2.09 0.77 6.64
C MET A 146 3.14 1.79 6.23
N LEU A 147 4.35 1.63 6.75
CA LEU A 147 5.55 2.25 6.20
C LEU A 147 6.36 1.17 5.50
N ARG A 148 6.49 1.29 4.18
CA ARG A 148 7.26 0.37 3.36
C ARG A 148 8.52 1.06 2.86
N SER A 149 9.66 0.45 3.11
CA SER A 149 10.96 0.86 2.57
C SER A 149 11.46 -0.21 1.59
N ASP A 150 11.68 0.16 0.34
CA ASP A 150 12.26 -0.71 -0.69
C ASP A 150 13.76 -0.48 -0.78
N TYR A 151 14.52 -1.57 -0.96
CA TYR A 151 15.99 -1.57 -0.94
C TYR A 151 16.57 -2.12 -2.24
N SER A 152 17.65 -1.49 -2.71
CA SER A 152 18.52 -2.00 -3.77
C SER A 152 19.97 -1.93 -3.30
N ASN A 153 20.71 -3.04 -3.41
CA ASN A 153 22.10 -3.16 -2.94
C ASN A 153 22.31 -2.59 -1.52
N SER A 154 21.39 -2.92 -0.60
CA SER A 154 21.36 -2.47 0.80
C SER A 154 21.17 -0.97 1.03
N LYS A 155 20.79 -0.20 0.00
CA LYS A 155 20.42 1.21 0.10
C LYS A 155 18.91 1.35 -0.06
N GLU A 156 18.28 2.17 0.80
CA GLU A 156 16.86 2.54 0.64
C GLU A 156 16.71 3.37 -0.64
N VAL A 157 15.83 2.94 -1.55
CA VAL A 157 15.61 3.61 -2.84
C VAL A 157 14.24 4.27 -2.94
N ALA A 158 13.26 3.74 -2.21
CA ALA A 158 11.92 4.29 -2.15
C ALA A 158 11.33 4.01 -0.77
N LYS A 159 10.50 4.93 -0.32
CA LYS A 159 9.77 4.83 0.93
C LYS A 159 8.35 5.29 0.72
N SER A 160 7.38 4.48 1.12
CA SER A 160 5.96 4.81 0.95
C SER A 160 5.23 4.69 2.27
N PHE A 161 4.22 5.56 2.44
CA PHE A 161 3.29 5.51 3.56
C PHE A 161 1.88 5.34 3.01
N TYR A 162 1.16 4.35 3.54
CA TYR A 162 -0.19 4.06 3.12
C TYR A 162 -1.03 3.48 4.26
N ILE A 163 -2.34 3.63 4.13
CA ILE A 163 -3.33 2.93 4.94
C ILE A 163 -3.68 1.63 4.21
N GLU A 164 -3.57 0.50 4.88
CA GLU A 164 -4.09 -0.78 4.40
C GLU A 164 -5.43 -1.07 5.09
N TYR A 165 -6.48 -1.30 4.30
CA TYR A 165 -7.78 -1.78 4.74
C TYR A 165 -8.07 -3.19 4.22
N ARG A 166 -8.24 -4.14 5.14
CA ARG A 166 -8.63 -5.53 4.89
C ARG A 166 -10.15 -5.66 4.88
N HIS A 167 -10.70 -5.71 3.67
CA HIS A 167 -12.13 -5.80 3.44
C HIS A 167 -12.66 -7.22 3.68
N SER A 168 -13.91 -7.30 4.13
CA SER A 168 -14.71 -8.51 4.07
C SER A 168 -16.18 -8.13 3.92
N PRO A 169 -17.03 -8.97 3.31
CA PRO A 169 -18.42 -8.60 3.02
C PRO A 169 -19.26 -8.18 4.24
N ASN A 170 -19.03 -8.81 5.40
CA ASN A 170 -19.86 -8.66 6.60
C ASN A 170 -19.44 -7.48 7.51
N VAL A 171 -19.05 -6.33 6.92
CA VAL A 171 -18.54 -5.19 7.69
C VAL A 171 -19.39 -3.95 7.52
N GLU A 172 -19.52 -3.17 8.60
CA GLU A 172 -20.14 -1.85 8.56
C GLU A 172 -19.23 -0.86 7.84
N ILE A 173 -19.35 -0.82 6.52
CA ILE A 173 -18.47 -0.04 5.65
C ILE A 173 -18.53 1.46 5.95
N ASP A 174 -19.65 2.00 6.41
CA ASP A 174 -19.79 3.42 6.71
C ASP A 174 -18.88 3.86 7.86
N LYS A 175 -18.78 3.05 8.93
CA LYS A 175 -17.86 3.32 10.05
C LYS A 175 -16.40 3.21 9.62
N ILE A 176 -16.09 2.24 8.77
CA ILE A 176 -14.73 2.08 8.22
C ILE A 176 -14.37 3.29 7.34
N ASN A 177 -15.31 3.73 6.49
CA ASN A 177 -15.11 4.87 5.62
C ASN A 177 -14.84 6.14 6.42
N GLU A 178 -15.61 6.40 7.48
CA GLU A 178 -15.37 7.52 8.40
C GLU A 178 -13.96 7.42 9.03
N TYR A 179 -13.59 6.24 9.51
CA TYR A 179 -12.29 6.03 10.15
C TYR A 179 -11.11 6.27 9.19
N VAL A 180 -11.19 5.77 7.96
CA VAL A 180 -10.17 6.00 6.93
C VAL A 180 -10.09 7.48 6.55
N ASN A 181 -11.23 8.16 6.37
CA ASN A 181 -11.23 9.60 6.08
C ASN A 181 -10.60 10.42 7.21
N ASN A 182 -10.83 10.05 8.48
CA ASN A 182 -10.19 10.71 9.64
C ASN A 182 -8.66 10.51 9.65
N LEU A 183 -8.18 9.31 9.32
CA LEU A 183 -6.75 9.05 9.17
C LEU A 183 -6.15 9.86 8.02
N VAL A 184 -6.82 9.89 6.87
CA VAL A 184 -6.38 10.67 5.72
C VAL A 184 -6.30 12.15 6.08
N ALA A 185 -7.34 12.72 6.70
CA ALA A 185 -7.34 14.11 7.15
C ALA A 185 -6.20 14.43 8.13
N THR A 186 -5.81 13.46 8.97
CA THR A 186 -4.70 13.62 9.92
C THR A 186 -3.35 13.71 9.22
N TYR A 187 -3.12 12.89 8.20
CA TYR A 187 -1.79 12.68 7.61
C TYR A 187 -1.58 13.34 6.25
N ILE A 188 -2.64 13.79 5.57
CA ILE A 188 -2.53 14.40 4.24
C ILE A 188 -1.66 15.67 4.25
N ASN A 189 -1.63 16.42 5.36
CA ASN A 189 -0.84 17.65 5.46
C ASN A 189 0.51 17.47 6.17
N CYS A 190 0.82 16.26 6.66
CA CYS A 190 2.09 15.98 7.31
C CYS A 190 3.24 16.09 6.31
#